data_AF-A0A379BUZ9-F1
#
_entry.id   AF-A0A379BUZ9-F1
#
_cell.length_a   1.000
_cell.length_b   1.000
_cell.length_c   1.000
_cell.angle_alpha   90.00
_cell.angle_beta   90.00
_cell.angle_gamma   90.00
#
_symmetry.space_group_name_H-M   'P 1'
#
loop_
_entity.id
_entity.type
_entity.pdbx_description
1 polymer ?
#
loop_
_entity_poly.entity_id
_entity_poly.type
_entity_poly.pdbx_seq_one_letter_code
_entity_poly.pdbx_strand_id
1 'polypeptide(L)'
;MERSNQSAVKMMTLAAMITALTIVMGLMPRIPLLLIPVPIVLQNMGVMMAGDMLGTRYGTLSVGIFLLLVSLGLPILSGGLGGAVVFLGATGGYLVAWLFAPLVINLIKNALKGKIKNQLILSLLSVWLGGAVFIDVFGAFWLAIQAPMPLSTAMFSTLLFIPGDTIKAILVIIIANRLEKIVHLN
;
A
#
# COMPACT_ATOMS: atom_id res chain seq x y z
N MET A 1 9.84 -31.81 3.10
CA MET A 1 10.69 -30.66 3.50
C MET A 1 11.16 -29.85 2.29
N GLU A 2 11.70 -30.47 1.25
CA GLU A 2 12.26 -29.76 0.09
C GLU A 2 11.26 -28.86 -0.68
N ARG A 3 10.03 -29.33 -0.95
CA ARG A 3 8.96 -28.51 -1.55
C ARG A 3 8.54 -27.31 -0.69
N SER A 4 8.61 -27.43 0.63
CA SER A 4 8.30 -26.33 1.57
C SER A 4 9.38 -25.25 1.52
N ASN A 5 10.65 -25.65 1.39
CA ASN A 5 11.75 -24.70 1.26
C ASN A 5 11.69 -23.94 -0.08
N GLN A 6 11.35 -24.62 -1.18
CA GLN A 6 11.18 -23.98 -2.49
C GLN A 6 10.05 -22.94 -2.50
N SER A 7 8.92 -23.23 -1.86
CA SER A 7 7.81 -22.27 -1.70
C SER A 7 8.21 -21.05 -0.85
N ALA A 8 8.94 -21.26 0.25
CA ALA A 8 9.42 -20.16 1.10
C ALA A 8 10.41 -19.24 0.35
N VAL A 9 11.39 -19.81 -0.37
CA VAL A 9 12.36 -19.04 -1.16
C VAL A 9 11.66 -18.19 -2.22
N LYS A 10 10.65 -18.77 -2.90
CA LYS A 10 9.82 -18.03 -3.87
C LYS A 10 9.11 -16.84 -3.24
N MET A 11 8.45 -17.03 -2.10
CA MET A 11 7.73 -15.94 -1.42
C MET A 11 8.68 -14.85 -0.90
N MET A 12 9.86 -15.24 -0.38
CA MET A 12 10.89 -14.28 0.01
C MET A 12 11.40 -13.46 -1.19
N THR A 13 11.60 -14.11 -2.32
CA THR A 13 12.02 -13.45 -3.56
C THR A 13 10.96 -12.45 -4.03
N LEU A 14 9.69 -12.86 -4.06
CA LEU A 14 8.58 -11.98 -4.44
C LEU A 14 8.42 -10.81 -3.46
N ALA A 15 8.58 -11.04 -2.16
CA ALA A 15 8.56 -9.98 -1.16
C ALA A 15 9.70 -8.97 -1.37
N ALA A 16 10.92 -9.44 -1.63
CA ALA A 16 12.06 -8.58 -1.95
C ALA A 16 11.81 -7.77 -3.24
N MET A 17 11.25 -8.40 -4.27
CA MET A 17 10.88 -7.72 -5.52
C MET A 17 9.82 -6.65 -5.31
N ILE A 18 8.76 -6.90 -4.54
CA ILE A 18 7.72 -5.91 -4.25
C ILE A 18 8.27 -4.76 -3.40
N THR A 19 9.15 -5.04 -2.43
CA THR A 19 9.87 -4.01 -1.68
C THR A 19 10.71 -3.15 -2.64
N ALA A 20 11.49 -3.76 -3.55
CA ALA A 20 12.29 -3.03 -4.53
C ALA A 20 11.43 -2.20 -5.50
N LEU A 21 10.31 -2.73 -5.98
CA LEU A 21 9.36 -1.99 -6.82
C LEU A 21 8.76 -0.81 -6.06
N THR A 22 8.42 -0.98 -4.78
CA THR A 22 7.93 0.11 -3.91
C THR A 22 8.97 1.22 -3.77
N ILE A 23 10.26 0.88 -3.66
CA ILE A 23 11.37 1.85 -3.66
C ILE A 23 11.43 2.59 -5.00
N VAL A 24 11.42 1.86 -6.12
CA VAL A 24 11.49 2.45 -7.47
C VAL A 24 10.30 3.38 -7.74
N MET A 25 9.10 3.02 -7.29
CA MET A 25 7.92 3.90 -7.40
C MET A 25 8.08 5.20 -6.59
N GLY A 26 8.90 5.19 -5.53
CA GLY A 26 9.29 6.39 -4.77
C GLY A 26 10.21 7.34 -5.53
N LEU A 27 10.82 6.91 -6.65
CA LEU A 27 11.58 7.80 -7.52
C LEU A 27 10.65 8.67 -8.39
N MET A 28 9.37 8.31 -8.49
CA MET A 28 8.41 9.11 -9.27
C MET A 28 8.15 10.45 -8.58
N PRO A 29 8.02 11.55 -9.35
CA PRO A 29 7.71 12.85 -8.79
C PRO A 29 6.38 12.82 -8.03
N ARG A 30 6.38 13.41 -6.84
CA ARG A 30 5.17 13.62 -6.05
C ARG A 30 4.38 14.80 -6.62
N ILE A 31 3.06 14.70 -6.69
CA ILE A 31 2.20 15.79 -7.15
C ILE A 31 1.69 16.53 -5.90
N PRO A 32 2.18 17.75 -5.61
CA PRO A 32 1.74 18.50 -4.44
C PRO A 32 0.28 18.92 -4.58
N LEU A 33 -0.45 18.93 -3.47
CA LEU A 33 -1.82 19.44 -3.39
C LEU A 33 -1.84 20.81 -2.73
N LEU A 34 -2.75 21.68 -3.18
CA LEU A 34 -2.87 23.04 -2.64
C LEU A 34 -3.53 23.08 -1.26
N LEU A 35 -4.45 22.14 -0.98
CA LEU A 35 -5.31 22.18 0.21
C LEU A 35 -4.69 21.50 1.43
N ILE A 36 -3.77 20.54 1.24
CA ILE A 36 -3.20 19.72 2.31
C ILE A 36 -1.71 19.44 2.04
N PRO A 37 -0.88 19.30 3.09
CA PRO A 37 0.55 19.00 2.97
C PRO A 37 0.83 17.51 2.71
N VAL A 38 -0.06 16.83 1.97
CA VAL A 38 0.06 15.41 1.62
C VAL A 38 -0.01 15.31 0.09
N PRO A 39 1.08 14.88 -0.59
CA PRO A 39 1.10 14.82 -2.04
C PRO A 39 0.48 13.53 -2.58
N ILE A 40 0.02 13.57 -3.83
CA ILE A 40 -0.31 12.34 -4.57
C ILE A 40 1.01 11.65 -4.96
N VAL A 41 1.12 10.36 -4.66
CA VAL A 41 2.31 9.53 -4.96
C VAL A 41 1.91 8.25 -5.68
N LEU A 42 2.79 7.70 -6.52
CA LEU A 42 2.57 6.36 -7.11
C LEU A 42 2.89 5.23 -6.11
N GLN A 43 3.73 5.54 -5.12
CA GLN A 43 4.39 4.58 -4.24
C GLN A 43 3.44 3.69 -3.42
N ASN A 44 2.26 4.19 -3.03
CA ASN A 44 1.26 3.38 -2.31
C ASN A 44 0.72 2.19 -3.15
N MET A 45 0.92 2.21 -4.48
CA MET A 45 0.61 1.05 -5.33
C MET A 45 1.45 -0.19 -4.95
N GLY A 46 2.69 -0.02 -4.49
CA GLY A 46 3.52 -1.13 -4.02
C GLY A 46 2.93 -1.84 -2.80
N VAL A 47 2.28 -1.07 -1.91
CA VAL A 47 1.57 -1.59 -0.73
C VAL A 47 0.33 -2.38 -1.14
N MET A 48 -0.43 -1.87 -2.12
CA MET A 48 -1.57 -2.58 -2.71
C MET A 48 -1.14 -3.92 -3.33
N MET A 49 -0.03 -3.94 -4.08
CA MET A 49 0.56 -5.16 -4.65
C MET A 49 0.97 -6.15 -3.55
N ALA A 50 1.62 -5.67 -2.50
CA ALA A 50 2.04 -6.49 -1.36
C ALA A 50 0.83 -7.20 -0.72
N GLY A 51 -0.28 -6.48 -0.51
CA GLY A 51 -1.50 -7.04 0.04
C GLY A 51 -2.15 -8.10 -0.86
N ASP A 52 -2.32 -7.82 -2.15
CA ASP A 52 -3.03 -8.74 -3.04
C ASP A 52 -2.21 -9.98 -3.43
N MET A 53 -0.91 -9.81 -3.68
CA MET A 53 -0.06 -10.85 -4.27
C MET A 53 0.68 -11.70 -3.24
N LEU A 54 1.01 -11.16 -2.06
CA LEU A 54 1.82 -11.86 -1.06
C LEU A 54 1.01 -12.35 0.15
N GLY A 55 -0.27 -11.98 0.21
CA GLY A 55 -1.13 -12.20 1.36
C GLY A 55 -0.67 -11.42 2.60
N THR A 56 -1.29 -11.70 3.75
CA THR A 56 -1.04 -10.97 4.99
C THR A 56 0.42 -11.06 5.45
N ARG A 57 0.99 -12.27 5.54
CA ARG A 57 2.30 -12.48 6.17
C ARG A 57 3.45 -11.86 5.37
N TYR A 58 3.59 -12.27 4.11
CA TYR A 58 4.70 -11.79 3.27
C TYR A 58 4.46 -10.36 2.77
N GLY A 59 3.20 -9.95 2.61
CA GLY A 59 2.84 -8.57 2.28
C GLY A 59 3.23 -7.59 3.38
N THR A 60 2.83 -7.87 4.63
CA THR A 60 3.22 -7.03 5.78
C THR A 60 4.74 -7.05 6.00
N LEU A 61 5.42 -8.18 5.80
CA LEU A 61 6.89 -8.22 5.86
C LEU A 61 7.54 -7.34 4.78
N SER A 62 7.07 -7.41 3.54
CA SER A 62 7.59 -6.60 2.43
C SER A 62 7.47 -5.10 2.73
N VAL A 63 6.29 -4.66 3.18
CA VAL A 63 6.04 -3.26 3.54
C VAL A 63 6.79 -2.87 4.81
N GLY A 64 6.86 -3.75 5.81
CA GLY A 64 7.60 -3.52 7.04
C GLY A 64 9.10 -3.33 6.80
N ILE A 65 9.70 -4.13 5.93
CA ILE A 65 11.11 -3.95 5.51
C ILE A 65 11.28 -2.60 4.83
N PHE A 66 10.38 -2.24 3.91
CA PHE A 66 10.42 -0.92 3.26
C PHE A 66 10.39 0.22 4.28
N LEU A 67 9.44 0.19 5.22
CA LEU A 67 9.30 1.24 6.25
C LEU A 67 10.47 1.24 7.25
N LEU A 68 11.06 0.09 7.54
CA LEU A 68 12.27 -0.02 8.36
C LEU A 68 13.46 0.66 7.66
N LEU A 69 13.64 0.44 6.36
CA LEU A 69 14.68 1.12 5.59
C LEU A 69 14.47 2.63 5.59
N VAL A 70 13.23 3.09 5.42
CA VAL A 70 12.88 4.52 5.56
C VAL A 70 13.24 5.03 6.95
N SER A 71 12.88 4.34 8.03
CA SER A 71 13.14 4.80 9.40
C SER A 71 14.62 4.87 9.74
N LEU A 72 15.44 3.99 9.16
CA LEU A 72 16.90 3.99 9.23
C LEU A 72 17.56 5.13 8.43
N GLY A 73 16.79 5.96 7.71
CA GLY A 73 17.29 7.16 7.05
C GLY A 73 17.44 7.06 5.55
N LEU A 74 17.08 5.93 4.91
CA LEU A 74 17.20 5.81 3.46
C LEU A 74 16.19 6.75 2.77
N PRO A 75 16.62 7.57 1.79
CA PRO A 75 15.78 8.56 1.11
C PRO A 75 14.92 7.91 0.00
N ILE A 76 14.14 6.90 0.37
CA ILE A 76 13.39 6.03 -0.57
C ILE A 76 11.89 6.33 -0.62
N LEU A 77 11.40 7.29 0.18
CA LEU A 77 10.05 7.83 0.00
C LEU A 77 10.02 8.84 -1.15
N SER A 78 8.84 9.01 -1.73
CA SER A 78 8.55 9.98 -2.79
C SER A 78 9.09 11.38 -2.47
N GLY A 79 9.93 11.92 -3.35
CA GLY A 79 10.64 13.18 -3.15
C GLY A 79 11.96 13.05 -2.38
N GLY A 80 12.53 11.85 -2.27
CA GLY A 80 13.82 11.61 -1.61
C GLY A 80 13.75 11.73 -0.09
N LEU A 81 12.57 11.47 0.50
CA LEU A 81 12.37 11.59 1.95
C LEU A 81 12.77 10.29 2.66
N GLY A 82 13.23 10.43 3.90
CA GLY A 82 13.66 9.33 4.76
C GLY A 82 13.90 9.79 6.20
N GLY A 83 14.17 8.83 7.08
CA GLY A 83 14.43 9.04 8.50
C GLY A 83 13.17 8.94 9.36
N ALA A 84 13.34 8.56 10.63
CA ALA A 84 12.24 8.37 11.57
C ALA A 84 11.31 9.60 11.73
N VAL A 85 11.82 10.82 11.49
CA VAL A 85 11.04 12.06 11.61
C VAL A 85 9.84 12.13 10.64
N VAL A 86 9.90 11.45 9.49
CA VAL A 86 8.79 11.47 8.50
C VAL A 86 7.52 10.82 9.05
N PHE A 87 7.66 9.89 10.01
CA PHE A 87 6.54 9.23 10.68
C PHE A 87 5.84 10.14 11.68
N LEU A 88 6.51 11.21 12.12
CA LEU A 88 5.92 12.24 12.99
C LEU A 88 5.33 13.40 12.18
N GLY A 89 5.54 13.44 10.86
CA GLY A 89 5.02 14.49 9.99
C GLY A 89 3.55 14.31 9.59
N ALA A 90 3.06 15.21 8.73
CA ALA A 90 1.69 15.19 8.20
C ALA A 90 1.33 13.88 7.46
N THR A 91 2.30 13.24 6.81
CA THR A 91 2.12 11.98 6.08
C THR A 91 2.29 10.73 6.96
N GLY A 92 2.65 10.89 8.24
CA GLY A 92 3.01 9.79 9.12
C GLY A 92 1.93 8.72 9.25
N GLY A 93 0.68 9.13 9.41
CA GLY A 93 -0.46 8.21 9.49
C GLY A 93 -0.62 7.33 8.25
N TYR A 94 -0.36 7.87 7.05
CA TYR A 94 -0.42 7.08 5.81
C TYR A 94 0.66 5.99 5.83
N LEU A 95 1.88 6.32 6.24
CA LEU A 95 2.98 5.34 6.34
C LEU A 95 2.70 4.25 7.38
N VAL A 96 2.10 4.62 8.52
CA VAL A 96 1.67 3.64 9.53
C VAL A 96 0.57 2.75 8.96
N ALA A 97 -0.42 3.32 8.26
CA ALA A 97 -1.48 2.55 7.61
C ALA A 97 -0.94 1.60 6.54
N TRP A 98 0.14 1.97 5.82
CA TRP A 98 0.77 1.09 4.83
C TRP A 98 1.20 -0.24 5.44
N LEU A 99 1.72 -0.26 6.67
CA LEU A 99 2.12 -1.49 7.37
C LEU A 99 0.95 -2.46 7.55
N PHE A 100 -0.24 -1.92 7.84
CA PHE A 100 -1.45 -2.70 8.12
C PHE A 100 -2.30 -2.98 6.88
N ALA A 101 -2.12 -2.23 5.78
CA ALA A 101 -2.89 -2.39 4.56
C ALA A 101 -2.88 -3.84 4.01
N PRO A 102 -1.75 -4.57 3.94
CA PRO A 102 -1.77 -5.97 3.51
C PRO A 102 -2.66 -6.88 4.36
N LEU A 103 -2.70 -6.65 5.68
CA LEU A 103 -3.62 -7.36 6.58
C LEU A 103 -5.07 -7.00 6.25
N VAL A 104 -5.40 -5.71 6.17
CA VAL A 104 -6.76 -5.22 5.93
C VAL A 104 -7.30 -5.70 4.58
N ILE A 105 -6.49 -5.62 3.51
CA ILE A 105 -6.85 -6.14 2.17
C ILE A 105 -7.28 -7.61 2.27
N ASN A 106 -6.50 -8.44 2.97
CA ASN A 106 -6.80 -9.87 3.09
C ASN A 106 -7.97 -10.17 4.04
N LEU A 107 -8.17 -9.38 5.09
CA LEU A 107 -9.36 -9.48 5.95
C LEU A 107 -10.64 -9.20 5.15
N ILE A 108 -10.63 -8.15 4.33
CA ILE A 108 -11.76 -7.80 3.44
C ILE A 108 -11.99 -8.90 2.40
N LYS A 109 -10.91 -9.37 1.75
CA LYS A 109 -10.96 -10.47 0.77
C LYS A 109 -11.60 -11.71 1.36
N ASN A 110 -11.22 -12.08 2.59
CA ASN A 110 -11.79 -13.23 3.29
C ASN A 110 -13.26 -12.99 3.71
N ALA A 111 -13.62 -11.79 4.17
CA ALA A 111 -14.99 -11.46 4.58
C ALA A 111 -15.99 -11.40 3.42
N LEU A 112 -15.51 -11.11 2.21
CA LEU A 112 -16.29 -11.07 0.97
C LEU A 112 -16.23 -12.39 0.18
N LYS A 113 -15.33 -13.30 0.53
CA LYS A 113 -15.21 -14.64 -0.08
C LYS A 113 -16.53 -15.40 0.07
N GLY A 114 -17.03 -15.97 -1.03
CA GLY A 114 -18.32 -16.67 -1.08
C GLY A 114 -19.52 -15.76 -1.30
N LYS A 115 -19.45 -14.46 -0.96
CA LYS A 115 -20.47 -13.45 -1.31
C LYS A 115 -20.27 -12.92 -2.73
N ILE A 116 -19.01 -12.74 -3.13
CA ILE A 116 -18.63 -12.31 -4.48
C ILE A 116 -18.02 -13.49 -5.21
N LYS A 117 -18.68 -13.94 -6.29
CA LYS A 117 -18.24 -15.09 -7.09
C LYS A 117 -17.10 -14.74 -8.07
N ASN A 118 -17.10 -13.51 -8.59
CA ASN A 118 -16.08 -13.07 -9.53
C ASN A 118 -14.80 -12.68 -8.77
N GLN A 119 -13.73 -13.46 -8.95
CA GLN A 119 -12.44 -13.25 -8.27
C GLN A 119 -11.80 -11.90 -8.60
N LEU A 120 -12.00 -11.38 -9.82
CA LEU A 120 -11.47 -10.07 -10.22
C LEU A 120 -12.12 -8.94 -9.42
N ILE A 121 -13.46 -9.01 -9.27
CA ILE A 121 -14.22 -8.02 -8.50
C ILE A 121 -13.87 -8.13 -7.02
N LEU A 122 -13.73 -9.36 -6.50
CA LEU A 122 -13.33 -9.60 -5.12
C LEU A 122 -11.97 -8.98 -4.81
N SER A 123 -10.95 -9.25 -5.65
CA SER A 123 -9.62 -8.67 -5.46
C SER A 123 -9.64 -7.15 -5.62
N LEU A 124 -10.31 -6.61 -6.66
CA LEU A 124 -10.41 -5.16 -6.87
C LEU A 124 -11.03 -4.45 -5.67
N LEU A 125 -12.16 -4.94 -5.14
CA LEU A 125 -12.80 -4.34 -3.98
C LEU A 125 -11.93 -4.45 -2.73
N SER A 126 -11.26 -5.58 -2.54
CA SER A 126 -10.40 -5.79 -1.37
C SER A 126 -9.19 -4.85 -1.39
N VAL A 127 -8.56 -4.71 -2.56
CA VAL A 127 -7.43 -3.80 -2.79
C VAL A 127 -7.87 -2.34 -2.67
N TRP A 128 -9.00 -1.97 -3.26
CA TRP A 128 -9.48 -0.59 -3.21
C TRP A 128 -9.89 -0.20 -1.78
N LEU A 129 -10.64 -1.04 -1.07
CA LEU A 129 -11.06 -0.74 0.30
C LEU A 129 -9.88 -0.76 1.29
N GLY A 130 -8.98 -1.74 1.20
CA GLY A 130 -7.88 -1.87 2.15
C GLY A 130 -6.63 -1.07 1.78
N GLY A 131 -6.39 -0.84 0.50
CA GLY A 131 -5.20 -0.19 -0.04
C GLY A 131 -5.39 1.26 -0.46
N ALA A 132 -6.64 1.73 -0.62
CA ALA A 132 -6.95 3.15 -0.81
C ALA A 132 -7.74 3.68 0.39
N VAL A 133 -8.99 3.26 0.54
CA VAL A 133 -9.92 3.85 1.52
C VAL A 133 -9.39 3.75 2.95
N PHE A 134 -8.92 2.58 3.38
CA PHE A 134 -8.36 2.42 4.72
C PHE A 134 -7.12 3.31 4.94
N ILE A 135 -6.21 3.36 3.97
CA ILE A 135 -4.98 4.16 4.05
C ILE A 135 -5.34 5.65 4.14
N ASP A 136 -6.25 6.11 3.28
CA ASP A 136 -6.65 7.51 3.20
C ASP A 136 -7.40 7.97 4.45
N VAL A 137 -8.33 7.16 4.97
CA VAL A 137 -9.09 7.49 6.18
C VAL A 137 -8.19 7.54 7.40
N PHE A 138 -7.30 6.55 7.57
CA PHE A 138 -6.36 6.53 8.69
C PHE A 138 -5.35 7.69 8.58
N GLY A 139 -4.85 7.95 7.38
CA GLY A 139 -3.94 9.07 7.10
C GLY A 139 -4.59 10.43 7.37
N ALA A 140 -5.85 10.62 6.99
CA ALA A 140 -6.59 11.86 7.25
C ALA A 140 -6.87 12.07 8.74
N PHE A 141 -7.17 11.01 9.48
CA PHE A 141 -7.31 11.09 10.93
C PHE A 141 -6.01 11.59 11.59
N TRP A 142 -4.86 11.04 11.19
CA TRP A 142 -3.56 11.51 11.64
C TRP A 142 -3.27 12.95 11.21
N LEU A 143 -3.59 13.30 9.96
CA LEU A 143 -3.38 14.63 9.42
C LEU A 143 -4.13 15.69 10.22
N ALA A 144 -5.36 15.42 10.65
CA ALA A 144 -6.14 16.35 11.48
C ALA A 144 -5.51 16.62 12.86
N ILE A 145 -4.72 15.67 13.37
CA ILE A 145 -3.98 15.83 14.63
C ILE A 145 -2.68 16.60 14.39
N GLN A 146 -1.94 16.28 13.32
CA GLN A 146 -0.63 16.87 13.06
C GLN A 146 -0.66 18.23 12.36
N ALA A 147 -1.58 18.44 11.43
CA ALA A 147 -1.88 19.74 10.89
C ALA A 147 -3.10 20.24 11.67
N PRO A 148 -3.04 21.38 12.38
CA PRO A 148 -4.14 21.90 13.20
C PRO A 148 -5.33 22.34 12.33
N MET A 149 -6.06 21.36 11.79
CA MET A 149 -7.18 21.51 10.87
C MET A 149 -8.35 20.63 11.32
N PRO A 150 -9.60 21.00 10.98
CA PRO A 150 -10.77 20.20 11.34
C PRO A 150 -10.70 18.79 10.73
N LEU A 151 -11.12 17.78 11.50
CA LEU A 151 -11.20 16.40 11.04
C LEU A 151 -12.07 16.26 9.78
N SER A 152 -13.17 17.01 9.70
CA SER A 152 -14.03 17.05 8.52
C SER A 152 -13.25 17.49 7.29
N THR A 153 -12.46 18.57 7.38
CA THR A 153 -11.62 19.06 6.29
C THR A 153 -10.59 18.02 5.86
N ALA A 154 -9.89 17.40 6.82
CA ALA A 154 -8.94 16.33 6.52
C ALA A 154 -9.61 15.14 5.82
N MET A 155 -10.77 14.70 6.29
CA MET A 155 -11.53 13.61 5.69
C MET A 155 -12.02 13.96 4.28
N PHE A 156 -12.58 15.16 4.06
CA PHE A 156 -12.99 15.60 2.73
C PHE A 156 -11.83 15.70 1.76
N SER A 157 -10.64 16.07 2.23
CA SER A 157 -9.45 16.18 1.38
C SER A 157 -8.98 14.83 0.82
N THR A 158 -9.35 13.70 1.44
CA THR A 158 -9.04 12.36 0.92
C THR A 158 -9.65 12.09 -0.45
N LEU A 159 -10.75 12.76 -0.79
CA LEU A 159 -11.40 12.63 -2.09
C LEU A 159 -10.48 13.00 -3.26
N LEU A 160 -9.44 13.81 -3.00
CA LEU A 160 -8.42 14.16 -3.99
C LEU A 160 -7.54 12.96 -4.38
N PHE A 161 -7.38 11.96 -3.49
CA PHE A 161 -6.57 10.75 -3.74
C PHE A 161 -7.36 9.66 -4.48
N ILE A 162 -8.68 9.59 -4.24
CA ILE A 162 -9.55 8.51 -4.74
C ILE A 162 -9.43 8.25 -6.25
N PRO A 163 -9.42 9.24 -7.16
CA PRO A 163 -9.29 8.96 -8.59
C PRO A 163 -7.97 8.25 -8.93
N GLY A 164 -6.86 8.75 -8.39
CA GLY A 164 -5.53 8.17 -8.61
C GLY A 164 -5.39 6.79 -7.99
N ASP A 165 -5.90 6.61 -6.78
CA ASP A 165 -5.85 5.33 -6.08
C ASP A 165 -6.75 4.27 -6.71
N THR A 166 -7.87 4.68 -7.31
CA THR A 166 -8.72 3.78 -8.10
C THR A 166 -7.98 3.27 -9.33
N ILE A 167 -7.27 4.15 -10.04
CA ILE A 167 -6.43 3.75 -11.19
C ILE A 167 -5.35 2.78 -10.73
N LYS A 168 -4.65 3.06 -9.61
CA LYS A 168 -3.62 2.16 -9.06
C LYS A 168 -4.20 0.80 -8.70
N ALA A 169 -5.35 0.74 -8.04
CA ALA A 169 -6.00 -0.51 -7.70
C ALA A 169 -6.31 -1.34 -8.95
N ILE A 170 -6.84 -0.72 -10.02
CA ILE A 170 -7.09 -1.39 -11.30
C ILE A 170 -5.78 -1.94 -11.89
N LEU A 171 -4.71 -1.14 -11.90
CA LEU A 171 -3.40 -1.56 -12.40
C LEU A 171 -2.83 -2.74 -11.58
N VAL A 172 -2.97 -2.73 -10.26
CA VAL A 172 -2.57 -3.84 -9.37
C VAL A 172 -3.27 -5.11 -9.79
N ILE A 173 -4.59 -5.08 -10.02
CA ILE A 173 -5.36 -6.25 -10.45
C ILE A 173 -4.89 -6.74 -11.83
N ILE A 174 -4.65 -5.84 -12.80
CA ILE A 174 -4.15 -6.23 -14.13
C ILE A 174 -2.78 -6.93 -14.00
N ILE A 175 -1.86 -6.37 -13.22
CA ILE A 175 -0.52 -6.89 -13.02
C ILE A 175 -0.57 -8.24 -12.28
N ALA A 176 -1.31 -8.33 -11.17
CA ALA A 176 -1.43 -9.53 -10.37
C ALA A 176 -2.00 -10.71 -11.19
N ASN A 177 -3.07 -10.49 -11.95
CA ASN A 177 -3.65 -11.52 -12.82
C ASN A 177 -2.71 -11.96 -13.93
N ARG A 178 -1.89 -11.05 -14.48
CA ARG A 178 -0.91 -11.41 -15.50
C ARG A 178 0.22 -12.23 -14.91
N LEU A 179 0.69 -11.87 -13.71
CA LEU A 179 1.77 -12.57 -13.02
C LEU A 179 1.32 -13.93 -12.48
N GLU A 180 0.08 -14.08 -12.01
CA GLU A 180 -0.45 -15.36 -11.55
C GLU A 180 -0.39 -16.44 -12.64
N LYS A 181 -0.67 -16.05 -13.90
CA LYS A 181 -0.59 -16.95 -15.07
C LYS A 181 0.83 -17.41 -15.42
N ILE A 182 1.87 -16.70 -14.96
CA ILE A 182 3.27 -16.96 -15.30
C ILE A 182 4.00 -17.60 -14.13
N VAL A 183 3.76 -17.09 -12.91
CA VAL A 183 4.54 -17.39 -11.71
C VAL A 183 3.78 -18.35 -10.78
N HIS A 184 2.51 -18.65 -11.01
CA HIS A 184 1.64 -19.47 -10.12
C HIS A 184 1.70 -18.96 -8.68
N LEU A 185 1.09 -17.81 -8.41
CA LEU A 185 1.17 -17.14 -7.11
C LEU A 185 0.49 -17.92 -5.97
N ASN A 186 -0.23 -19.00 -6.28
CA ASN A 186 -0.80 -19.97 -5.35
C ASN A 186 -0.66 -21.40 -5.91
#